data_AF-A0A1Z4KT46-F1
#
_entry.id   AF-A0A1Z4KT46-F1
#
_cell.length_a   1.000
_cell.length_b   1.000
_cell.length_c   1.000
_cell.angle_alpha   90.00
_cell.angle_beta   90.00
_cell.angle_gamma   90.00
#
_symmetry.space_group_name_H-M   'P 1'
#
loop_
_entity.id
_entity.type
_entity.pdbx_description
1 polymer ?
#
loop_
_entity_poly.entity_id
_entity_poly.type
_entity_poly.pdbx_seq_one_letter_code
_entity_poly.pdbx_strand_id
1 'polypeptide(L)'
;MIFGLKSLTNLSILLILVGSNNFYPSAIANTNNQPQLSAQRPARTANSQPHKVFQPILPKLKQKSQIKILLPKYIPESDGTNPIYAIIETATPKKYEILLGFSPDCTGGTACRLGVVSAEAVTRSTPRLKGRRVALAKGIAGYFVDFRCGANCSDATLTWRQQGVQYSFGLKAGDRNSLIKMANSAINP
;
A
#
# COMPACT_ATOMS: atom_id res chain seq x y z
N MET A 1 53.17 -28.12 36.74
CA MET A 1 53.58 -28.16 35.32
C MET A 1 53.67 -26.72 34.84
N ILE A 2 54.76 -25.98 35.08
CA ILE A 2 56.07 -25.95 34.39
C ILE A 2 55.96 -25.46 32.93
N PHE A 3 56.35 -24.19 32.73
CA PHE A 3 57.14 -23.54 31.64
C PHE A 3 56.83 -23.87 30.15
N GLY A 4 56.94 -22.97 29.18
CA GLY A 4 57.69 -21.72 29.13
C GLY A 4 57.68 -21.05 27.74
N LEU A 5 58.55 -20.05 27.64
CA LEU A 5 58.64 -18.92 26.70
C LEU A 5 59.69 -19.17 25.57
N LYS A 6 59.70 -18.27 24.55
CA LYS A 6 60.80 -17.86 23.60
C LYS A 6 60.77 -18.50 22.20
N SER A 7 61.36 -17.95 21.12
CA SER A 7 61.70 -16.60 20.58
C SER A 7 62.56 -16.81 19.32
N LEU A 8 62.53 -15.88 18.33
CA LEU A 8 63.60 -15.55 17.34
C LEU A 8 63.93 -16.65 16.27
N THR A 9 64.33 -16.42 15.01
CA THR A 9 65.25 -15.42 14.41
C THR A 9 65.23 -15.46 12.86
N ASN A 10 65.79 -14.39 12.26
CA ASN A 10 66.06 -14.01 10.85
C ASN A 10 66.75 -15.02 9.91
N LEU A 11 66.61 -14.87 8.56
CA LEU A 11 67.65 -14.31 7.65
C LEU A 11 67.23 -14.26 6.17
N SER A 12 67.75 -13.23 5.48
CA SER A 12 67.54 -12.74 4.12
C SER A 12 68.27 -13.50 3.01
N ILE A 13 67.81 -13.44 1.75
CA ILE A 13 68.69 -13.32 0.56
C ILE A 13 68.08 -12.37 -0.47
N LEU A 14 68.94 -11.44 -0.90
CA LEU A 14 68.79 -10.35 -1.86
C LEU A 14 69.13 -10.86 -3.28
N LEU A 15 68.41 -10.42 -4.31
CA LEU A 15 68.88 -10.50 -5.71
C LEU A 15 68.53 -9.19 -6.43
N ILE A 16 69.60 -8.46 -6.78
CA ILE A 16 69.64 -7.20 -7.50
C ILE A 16 69.69 -7.50 -9.00
N LEU A 17 68.91 -6.81 -9.83
CA LEU A 17 69.32 -6.47 -11.20
C LEU A 17 68.88 -5.05 -11.57
N VAL A 18 69.73 -4.43 -12.37
CA VAL A 18 69.94 -2.99 -12.61
C VAL A 18 69.40 -2.60 -13.99
N GLY A 19 69.06 -1.32 -14.18
CA GLY A 19 69.00 -0.66 -15.50
C GLY A 19 67.73 0.17 -15.72
N SER A 20 67.71 1.47 -15.38
CA SER A 20 68.21 2.64 -16.14
C SER A 20 67.11 3.41 -16.90
N ASN A 21 66.80 4.58 -16.33
CA ASN A 21 66.44 5.89 -16.92
C ASN A 21 65.46 5.96 -18.11
N ASN A 22 64.38 6.74 -17.95
CA ASN A 22 64.24 7.99 -18.69
C ASN A 22 63.16 8.92 -18.12
N PHE A 23 63.50 10.21 -18.15
CA PHE A 23 62.76 11.38 -17.69
C PHE A 23 61.45 11.61 -18.45
N TYR A 24 60.47 12.29 -17.81
CA TYR A 24 59.71 13.46 -18.32
C TYR A 24 58.61 13.88 -17.31
N PRO A 25 58.09 15.12 -17.36
CA PRO A 25 57.99 16.01 -16.20
C PRO A 25 56.61 16.09 -15.52
N SER A 26 56.66 16.68 -14.33
CA SER A 26 55.59 17.00 -13.39
C SER A 26 54.32 17.60 -14.01
N ALA A 27 53.16 17.12 -13.55
CA ALA A 27 51.93 17.91 -13.49
C ALA A 27 51.35 17.81 -12.08
N ILE A 28 51.33 18.93 -11.37
CA ILE A 28 50.68 19.09 -10.07
C ILE A 28 49.17 19.14 -10.35
N ALA A 29 48.43 18.10 -10.01
CA ALA A 29 46.97 18.13 -10.07
C ALA A 29 46.42 18.72 -8.76
N ASN A 30 46.01 19.97 -8.88
CA ASN A 30 45.30 20.78 -7.89
C ASN A 30 44.02 20.05 -7.40
N THR A 31 43.92 19.71 -6.12
CA THR A 31 42.69 19.12 -5.55
C THR A 31 41.68 20.22 -5.24
N ASN A 32 41.02 20.73 -6.26
CA ASN A 32 39.75 21.44 -6.11
C ASN A 32 38.71 20.65 -6.89
N ASN A 33 37.95 19.78 -6.22
CA ASN A 33 36.65 19.37 -6.74
C ASN A 33 35.66 19.08 -5.60
N GLN A 34 34.51 19.71 -5.77
CA GLN A 34 33.40 19.96 -4.86
C GLN A 34 32.84 18.71 -4.17
N PRO A 35 32.20 18.87 -2.99
CA PRO A 35 31.31 17.86 -2.45
C PRO A 35 30.15 17.63 -3.43
N GLN A 36 30.03 16.38 -3.90
CA GLN A 36 28.97 15.98 -4.80
C GLN A 36 27.61 16.14 -4.11
N LEU A 37 26.87 17.13 -4.59
CA LEU A 37 25.42 17.28 -4.46
C LEU A 37 24.76 16.07 -5.14
N SER A 38 24.71 14.94 -4.45
CA SER A 38 24.00 13.75 -4.94
C SER A 38 22.50 13.91 -4.76
N ALA A 39 21.86 14.15 -5.90
CA ALA A 39 20.56 13.63 -6.28
C ALA A 39 19.35 14.06 -5.44
N GLN A 40 18.84 15.26 -5.76
CA GLN A 40 17.40 15.48 -5.79
C GLN A 40 16.76 14.48 -6.76
N ARG A 41 16.44 13.28 -6.28
CA ARG A 41 15.37 12.50 -6.88
C ARG A 41 14.11 13.32 -6.63
N PRO A 42 13.33 13.74 -7.64
CA PRO A 42 11.98 14.20 -7.35
C PRO A 42 11.34 13.07 -6.58
N ALA A 43 10.92 13.34 -5.33
CA ALA A 43 9.97 12.47 -4.68
C ALA A 43 8.84 12.34 -5.68
N ARG A 44 8.73 11.16 -6.33
CA ARG A 44 7.53 10.82 -7.08
C ARG A 44 6.43 11.09 -6.07
N THR A 45 5.63 12.11 -6.31
CA THR A 45 4.38 12.32 -5.62
C THR A 45 3.63 11.01 -5.81
N ALA A 46 3.76 10.12 -4.82
CA ALA A 46 2.98 8.91 -4.75
C ALA A 46 1.55 9.44 -4.77
N ASN A 47 0.90 9.29 -5.92
CA ASN A 47 -0.34 9.97 -6.20
C ASN A 47 -1.34 9.48 -5.15
N SER A 48 -1.60 10.31 -4.15
CA SER A 48 -2.36 9.96 -2.94
C SER A 48 -3.86 9.93 -3.19
N GLN A 49 -4.24 10.23 -4.42
CA GLN A 49 -5.62 10.31 -4.85
C GLN A 49 -6.26 8.92 -4.91
N PRO A 50 -7.54 8.81 -4.51
CA PRO A 50 -8.29 7.58 -4.66
C PRO A 50 -8.51 7.24 -6.13
N HIS A 51 -8.93 6.01 -6.41
CA HIS A 51 -9.19 5.55 -7.77
C HIS A 51 -10.13 6.51 -8.52
N LYS A 52 -9.88 6.73 -9.82
CA LYS A 52 -10.59 7.71 -10.66
C LYS A 52 -12.11 7.54 -10.65
N VAL A 53 -12.60 6.32 -10.42
CA VAL A 53 -14.03 6.00 -10.34
C VAL A 53 -14.76 6.80 -9.26
N PHE A 54 -14.07 7.22 -8.20
CA PHE A 54 -14.70 7.96 -7.11
C PHE A 54 -14.82 9.46 -7.40
N GLN A 55 -14.10 9.99 -8.39
CA GLN A 55 -14.04 11.43 -8.66
C GLN A 55 -15.42 12.09 -8.80
N PRO A 56 -16.40 11.50 -9.53
CA PRO A 56 -17.73 12.09 -9.68
C PRO A 56 -18.50 12.21 -8.37
N ILE A 57 -18.26 11.32 -7.41
CA ILE A 57 -19.01 11.27 -6.15
C ILE A 57 -18.31 11.96 -4.98
N LEU A 58 -17.01 12.26 -5.12
CA LEU A 58 -16.18 12.84 -4.05
C LEU A 58 -16.75 14.14 -3.45
N PRO A 59 -17.22 15.13 -4.24
CA PRO A 59 -17.77 16.37 -3.67
C PRO A 59 -18.99 16.11 -2.77
N LYS A 60 -19.95 15.31 -3.27
CA LYS A 60 -21.18 14.95 -2.54
C LYS A 60 -20.87 14.13 -1.29
N LEU A 61 -19.90 13.21 -1.37
CA LEU A 61 -19.46 12.40 -0.25
C LEU A 61 -18.82 13.25 0.85
N LYS A 62 -17.91 14.17 0.48
CA LYS A 62 -17.24 15.10 1.41
C LYS A 62 -18.22 16.08 2.05
N GLN A 63 -19.25 16.52 1.32
CA GLN A 63 -20.27 17.41 1.85
C GLN A 63 -21.13 16.74 2.94
N LYS A 64 -21.42 15.45 2.78
CA LYS A 64 -22.37 14.72 3.67
C LYS A 64 -21.71 13.99 4.83
N SER A 65 -20.47 13.51 4.66
CA SER A 65 -19.77 12.70 5.66
C SER A 65 -18.85 13.54 6.52
N GLN A 66 -18.94 13.37 7.84
CA GLN A 66 -18.02 13.98 8.82
C GLN A 66 -16.98 12.98 9.35
N ILE A 67 -17.14 11.68 9.05
CA ILE A 67 -16.11 10.68 9.31
C ILE A 67 -15.01 10.74 8.25
N LYS A 68 -13.80 10.31 8.62
CA LYS A 68 -12.66 10.22 7.71
C LYS A 68 -12.99 9.31 6.53
N ILE A 69 -13.04 9.89 5.33
CA ILE A 69 -13.25 9.18 4.08
C ILE A 69 -11.97 8.45 3.69
N LEU A 70 -12.10 7.14 3.48
CA LEU A 70 -11.03 6.27 3.02
C LEU A 70 -11.57 5.50 1.80
N LEU A 71 -10.94 5.72 0.66
CA LEU A 71 -11.32 5.14 -0.62
C LEU A 71 -10.10 4.46 -1.26
N PRO A 72 -10.26 3.29 -1.87
CA PRO A 72 -9.16 2.54 -2.46
C PRO A 72 -8.62 3.19 -3.74
N LYS A 73 -7.35 2.96 -4.00
CA LYS A 73 -6.70 3.28 -5.28
C LYS A 73 -6.73 2.11 -6.25
N TYR A 74 -6.72 0.89 -5.70
CA TYR A 74 -6.85 -0.34 -6.46
C TYR A 74 -8.25 -0.89 -6.28
N ILE A 75 -8.94 -1.14 -7.40
CA ILE A 75 -10.20 -1.87 -7.43
C ILE A 75 -9.97 -3.07 -8.34
N PRO A 76 -10.24 -4.30 -7.90
CA PRO A 76 -10.18 -5.46 -8.80
C PRO A 76 -11.05 -5.26 -10.04
N GLU A 77 -10.61 -5.76 -11.19
CA GLU A 77 -11.33 -5.71 -12.46
C GLU A 77 -11.53 -4.29 -13.05
N SER A 78 -10.95 -3.25 -12.42
CA SER A 78 -11.06 -1.85 -12.89
C SER A 78 -10.20 -1.51 -14.11
N ASP A 79 -9.28 -2.38 -14.45
CA ASP A 79 -8.45 -2.37 -15.66
C ASP A 79 -9.06 -3.20 -16.80
N GLY A 80 -10.21 -3.84 -16.58
CA GLY A 80 -10.92 -4.63 -17.58
C GLY A 80 -11.67 -3.79 -18.62
N THR A 81 -12.37 -4.50 -19.52
CA THR A 81 -13.17 -3.90 -20.61
C THR A 81 -14.43 -3.19 -20.12
N ASN A 82 -14.96 -3.58 -18.95
CA ASN A 82 -16.20 -3.05 -18.42
C ASN A 82 -15.94 -1.87 -17.48
N PRO A 83 -16.53 -0.69 -17.73
CA PRO A 83 -16.39 0.44 -16.83
C PRO A 83 -17.01 0.13 -15.47
N ILE A 84 -16.31 0.54 -14.41
CA ILE A 84 -16.85 0.53 -13.05
C ILE A 84 -17.35 1.93 -12.73
N TYR A 85 -18.49 2.00 -12.06
CA TYR A 85 -19.12 3.22 -11.57
C TYR A 85 -19.22 3.16 -10.04
N ALA A 86 -18.94 4.28 -9.39
CA ALA A 86 -19.14 4.44 -7.95
C ALA A 86 -20.45 5.20 -7.72
N ILE A 87 -21.37 4.59 -6.97
CA ILE A 87 -22.72 5.09 -6.74
C ILE A 87 -22.90 5.25 -5.22
N ILE A 88 -23.24 6.45 -4.76
CA ILE A 88 -23.53 6.66 -3.33
C ILE A 88 -24.91 6.10 -3.03
N GLU A 89 -24.97 4.96 -2.34
CA GLU A 89 -26.19 4.36 -1.80
C GLU A 89 -26.63 5.07 -0.51
N THR A 90 -25.68 5.43 0.34
CA THR A 90 -25.95 6.15 1.59
C THR A 90 -24.80 7.11 1.91
N ALA A 91 -25.13 8.31 2.37
CA ALA A 91 -24.16 9.23 2.95
C ALA A 91 -24.83 10.10 4.01
N THR A 92 -24.31 10.00 5.24
CA THR A 92 -24.73 10.74 6.44
C THR A 92 -23.47 11.25 7.15
N PRO A 93 -23.58 12.12 8.16
CA PRO A 93 -22.42 12.58 8.91
C PRO A 93 -21.56 11.44 9.50
N LYS A 94 -22.17 10.30 9.84
CA LYS A 94 -21.51 9.18 10.55
C LYS A 94 -21.35 7.90 9.74
N LYS A 95 -21.82 7.86 8.49
CA LYS A 95 -21.80 6.65 7.65
C LYS A 95 -21.77 7.02 6.18
N TYR A 96 -21.03 6.27 5.39
CA TYR A 96 -21.22 6.21 3.95
C TYR A 96 -21.21 4.78 3.43
N GLU A 97 -21.90 4.57 2.32
CA GLU A 97 -21.94 3.33 1.57
C GLU A 97 -21.94 3.65 0.08
N ILE A 98 -20.98 3.07 -0.63
CA ILE A 98 -20.73 3.30 -2.04
C ILE A 98 -20.79 1.95 -2.73
N LEU A 99 -21.74 1.78 -3.64
CA LEU A 99 -21.81 0.63 -4.52
C LEU A 99 -20.81 0.81 -5.67
N LEU A 100 -20.08 -0.26 -5.98
CA LEU A 100 -19.28 -0.39 -7.19
C LEU A 100 -20.07 -1.27 -8.16
N GLY A 101 -20.46 -0.71 -9.31
CA GLY A 101 -21.28 -1.38 -10.30
C GLY A 101 -20.70 -1.30 -11.70
N PHE A 102 -21.09 -2.23 -12.56
CA PHE A 102 -20.72 -2.27 -13.99
C PHE A 102 -21.65 -1.41 -14.87
N SER A 103 -22.65 -0.75 -14.28
CA SER A 103 -23.50 0.24 -14.94
C SER A 103 -23.69 1.48 -14.05
N PRO A 104 -23.90 2.67 -14.61
CA PRO A 104 -24.05 3.91 -13.85
C PRO A 104 -25.37 3.97 -13.04
N ASP A 105 -26.34 3.16 -13.41
CA ASP A 105 -27.69 3.06 -12.85
C ASP A 105 -27.89 1.78 -12.03
N CYS A 106 -26.79 1.12 -11.64
CA CYS A 106 -26.83 -0.10 -10.84
C CYS A 106 -27.45 0.18 -9.45
N THR A 107 -28.77 0.04 -9.37
CA THR A 107 -29.58 0.30 -8.17
C THR A 107 -30.10 -1.03 -7.65
N GLY A 108 -29.63 -1.47 -6.49
CA GLY A 108 -30.15 -2.66 -5.77
C GLY A 108 -29.96 -4.04 -6.44
N GLY A 109 -29.38 -4.14 -7.63
CA GLY A 109 -29.25 -5.39 -8.38
C GLY A 109 -27.99 -6.21 -8.03
N THR A 110 -28.17 -7.50 -7.73
CA THR A 110 -27.06 -8.45 -7.53
C THR A 110 -26.22 -8.67 -8.78
N ALA A 111 -26.78 -8.39 -9.96
CA ALA A 111 -26.23 -8.72 -11.28
C ALA A 111 -25.19 -7.71 -11.78
N CYS A 112 -25.46 -6.41 -11.62
CA CYS A 112 -24.55 -5.35 -12.05
C CYS A 112 -23.51 -4.97 -10.98
N ARG A 113 -23.58 -5.58 -9.79
CA ARG A 113 -22.76 -5.23 -8.63
C ARG A 113 -21.42 -5.96 -8.65
N LEU A 114 -20.33 -5.18 -8.59
CA LEU A 114 -18.99 -5.67 -8.28
C LEU A 114 -18.77 -5.79 -6.77
N GLY A 115 -19.20 -4.79 -5.99
CA GLY A 115 -18.94 -4.76 -4.57
C GLY A 115 -19.38 -3.48 -3.88
N VAL A 116 -18.93 -3.28 -2.63
CA VAL A 116 -19.24 -2.09 -1.83
C VAL A 116 -18.01 -1.58 -1.07
N VAL A 117 -17.92 -0.26 -0.96
CA VAL A 117 -16.99 0.46 -0.09
C VAL A 117 -17.82 1.22 0.94
N SER A 118 -17.65 0.91 2.23
CA SER A 118 -18.42 1.55 3.30
C SER A 118 -17.57 1.92 4.51
N ALA A 119 -18.08 2.88 5.27
CA ALA A 119 -17.56 3.20 6.59
C ALA A 119 -18.65 3.72 7.51
N GLU A 120 -18.48 3.48 8.81
CA GLU A 120 -19.39 3.93 9.86
C GLU A 120 -18.62 4.29 11.13
N ALA A 121 -19.05 5.34 11.83
CA ALA A 121 -18.50 5.71 13.13
C ALA A 121 -18.73 4.57 14.15
N VAL A 122 -17.68 4.20 14.89
CA VAL A 122 -17.78 3.21 15.96
C VAL A 122 -18.44 3.87 17.18
N THR A 123 -19.45 3.20 17.72
CA THR A 123 -20.17 3.58 18.93
C THR A 123 -20.11 2.42 19.94
N ARG A 124 -20.68 2.63 21.13
CA ARG A 124 -20.80 1.58 22.16
C ARG A 124 -21.66 0.38 21.71
N SER A 125 -22.57 0.58 20.76
CA SER A 125 -23.42 -0.48 20.23
C SER A 125 -22.82 -1.19 19.01
N THR A 126 -21.68 -0.71 18.47
CA THR A 126 -21.07 -1.35 17.29
C THR A 126 -20.55 -2.75 17.64
N PRO A 127 -21.06 -3.82 17.01
CA PRO A 127 -20.68 -5.20 17.32
C PRO A 127 -19.19 -5.46 17.13
N ARG A 128 -18.63 -6.50 17.77
CA ARG A 128 -17.25 -6.92 17.49
C ARG A 128 -17.10 -7.38 16.03
N LEU A 129 -15.92 -7.14 15.46
CA LEU A 129 -15.58 -7.61 14.11
C LEU A 129 -15.59 -9.16 14.09
N LYS A 130 -16.05 -9.73 12.97
CA LYS A 130 -16.16 -11.17 12.75
C LYS A 130 -15.29 -11.57 11.57
N GLY A 131 -14.87 -12.84 11.54
CA GLY A 131 -14.10 -13.41 10.43
C GLY A 131 -12.67 -13.77 10.80
N ARG A 132 -11.92 -14.25 9.81
CA ARG A 132 -10.52 -14.63 9.93
C ARG A 132 -9.65 -13.38 10.02
N ARG A 133 -8.82 -13.27 11.06
CA ARG A 133 -7.91 -12.14 11.22
C ARG A 133 -6.86 -12.12 10.10
N VAL A 134 -6.59 -10.94 9.55
CA VAL A 134 -5.56 -10.69 8.53
C VAL A 134 -4.75 -9.45 8.91
N ALA A 135 -3.49 -9.41 8.50
CA ALA A 135 -2.66 -8.22 8.66
C ALA A 135 -2.87 -7.26 7.48
N LEU A 136 -3.13 -5.99 7.78
CA LEU A 136 -3.19 -4.89 6.83
C LEU A 136 -1.98 -3.97 7.01
N ALA A 137 -1.81 -3.05 6.07
CA ALA A 137 -0.79 -2.02 6.14
C ALA A 137 -0.81 -1.26 7.48
N LYS A 138 0.36 -0.75 7.89
CA LYS A 138 0.56 -0.04 9.16
C LYS A 138 0.22 -0.88 10.41
N GLY A 139 0.29 -2.20 10.31
CA GLY A 139 0.04 -3.12 11.42
C GLY A 139 -1.43 -3.23 11.84
N ILE A 140 -2.37 -2.72 11.02
CA ILE A 140 -3.80 -2.77 11.32
C ILE A 140 -4.31 -4.21 11.20
N ALA A 141 -5.10 -4.65 12.18
CA ALA A 141 -5.79 -5.93 12.10
C ALA A 141 -7.10 -5.77 11.31
N GLY A 142 -7.22 -6.50 10.20
CA GLY A 142 -8.47 -6.68 9.45
C GLY A 142 -9.11 -8.03 9.74
N TYR A 143 -10.39 -8.15 9.40
CA TYR A 143 -11.17 -9.38 9.57
C TYR A 143 -11.88 -9.72 8.26
N PHE A 144 -11.53 -10.86 7.70
CA PHE A 144 -12.03 -11.37 6.45
C PHE A 144 -13.15 -12.39 6.66
N VAL A 145 -14.28 -12.18 5.99
CA VAL A 145 -15.38 -13.14 5.91
C VAL A 145 -15.51 -13.57 4.45
N ASP A 146 -15.57 -14.88 4.24
CA ASP A 146 -15.72 -15.45 2.90
C ASP A 146 -17.11 -15.23 2.32
N PHE A 147 -17.20 -15.23 1.00
CA PHE A 147 -18.50 -15.19 0.33
C PHE A 147 -19.23 -16.53 0.48
N ARG A 148 -20.52 -16.52 0.21
CA ARG A 148 -21.34 -17.73 0.07
C ARG A 148 -22.14 -17.64 -1.21
N CYS A 149 -22.25 -18.76 -1.93
CA CYS A 149 -23.07 -18.85 -3.12
C CYS A 149 -24.27 -19.76 -2.87
N GLY A 150 -25.43 -19.31 -3.37
CA GLY A 150 -26.63 -20.10 -3.58
C GLY A 150 -27.17 -19.77 -4.97
N ALA A 151 -28.41 -19.27 -5.07
CA ALA A 151 -28.93 -18.68 -6.31
C ALA A 151 -28.14 -17.42 -6.76
N ASN A 152 -27.44 -16.79 -5.83
CA ASN A 152 -26.55 -15.69 -6.06
C ASN A 152 -25.37 -15.74 -5.07
N CYS A 153 -24.21 -15.24 -5.46
CA CYS A 153 -23.07 -15.08 -4.55
C CYS A 153 -23.16 -13.76 -3.77
N SER A 154 -22.93 -13.85 -2.47
CA SER A 154 -22.74 -12.69 -1.59
C SER A 154 -21.38 -12.04 -1.85
N ASP A 155 -21.15 -10.92 -1.18
CA ASP A 155 -19.82 -10.36 -1.09
C ASP A 155 -18.97 -11.18 -0.10
N ALA A 156 -17.70 -11.38 -0.42
CA ALA A 156 -16.68 -11.55 0.60
C ALA A 156 -16.39 -10.16 1.17
N THR A 157 -16.08 -10.07 2.47
CA THR A 157 -15.88 -8.77 3.13
C THR A 157 -14.58 -8.74 3.92
N LEU A 158 -13.90 -7.60 3.86
CA LEU A 158 -12.79 -7.27 4.73
C LEU A 158 -13.12 -6.01 5.54
N THR A 159 -13.20 -6.17 6.85
CA THR A 159 -13.57 -5.10 7.77
C THR A 159 -12.44 -4.82 8.76
N TRP A 160 -12.17 -3.56 9.03
CA TRP A 160 -11.20 -3.14 10.05
C TRP A 160 -11.68 -1.86 10.76
N ARG A 161 -10.99 -1.50 11.85
CA ARG A 161 -11.23 -0.25 12.56
C ARG A 161 -9.98 0.59 12.61
N GLN A 162 -10.12 1.89 12.40
CA GLN A 162 -9.05 2.87 12.51
C GLN A 162 -9.64 4.22 12.91
N GLN A 163 -9.04 4.89 13.89
CA GLN A 163 -9.40 6.27 14.30
C GLN A 163 -10.91 6.44 14.60
N GLY A 164 -11.53 5.49 15.31
CA GLY A 164 -12.94 5.56 15.67
C GLY A 164 -13.93 5.27 14.53
N VAL A 165 -13.45 4.81 13.37
CA VAL A 165 -14.29 4.45 12.21
C VAL A 165 -14.09 2.97 11.89
N GLN A 166 -15.18 2.27 11.59
CA GLN A 166 -15.18 0.93 11.02
C GLN A 166 -15.30 1.05 9.50
N TYR A 167 -14.31 0.52 8.79
CA TYR A 167 -14.29 0.46 7.33
C TYR A 167 -14.58 -0.95 6.87
N SER A 168 -15.31 -1.11 5.78
CA SER A 168 -15.56 -2.41 5.16
C SER A 168 -15.53 -2.32 3.66
N PHE A 169 -14.71 -3.18 3.04
CA PHE A 169 -14.73 -3.40 1.59
C PHE A 169 -15.34 -4.77 1.32
N GLY A 170 -16.26 -4.83 0.37
CA GLY A 170 -16.93 -6.04 -0.09
C GLY A 170 -16.76 -6.22 -1.59
N LEU A 171 -16.57 -7.47 -2.01
CA LEU A 171 -16.52 -7.85 -3.43
C LEU A 171 -17.35 -9.12 -3.63
N LYS A 172 -18.25 -9.07 -4.60
CA LYS A 172 -19.10 -10.20 -4.98
C LYS A 172 -18.24 -11.37 -5.40
N ALA A 173 -18.39 -12.50 -4.73
CA ALA A 173 -17.55 -13.70 -4.96
C ALA A 173 -16.03 -13.42 -4.94
N GLY A 174 -15.60 -12.34 -4.27
CA GLY A 174 -14.20 -11.90 -4.27
C GLY A 174 -13.32 -12.74 -3.35
N ASP A 175 -12.02 -12.73 -3.61
CA ASP A 175 -11.05 -13.45 -2.79
C ASP A 175 -10.37 -12.54 -1.73
N ARG A 176 -9.75 -13.21 -0.75
CA ARG A 176 -9.03 -12.57 0.36
C ARG A 176 -7.89 -11.66 -0.09
N ASN A 177 -7.10 -12.06 -1.08
CA ASN A 177 -5.91 -11.32 -1.49
C ASN A 177 -6.30 -10.03 -2.22
N SER A 178 -7.32 -10.10 -3.08
CA SER A 178 -7.90 -8.94 -3.75
C SER A 178 -8.41 -7.90 -2.75
N LEU A 179 -9.15 -8.33 -1.72
CA LEU A 179 -9.63 -7.44 -0.66
C LEU A 179 -8.49 -6.84 0.18
N ILE A 180 -7.47 -7.62 0.53
CA ILE A 180 -6.29 -7.10 1.26
C ILE A 180 -5.56 -6.05 0.42
N LYS A 181 -5.36 -6.30 -0.89
CA LYS A 181 -4.73 -5.35 -1.81
C LYS A 181 -5.56 -4.06 -1.94
N MET A 182 -6.87 -4.19 -2.07
CA MET A 182 -7.82 -3.07 -2.13
C MET A 182 -7.77 -2.25 -0.84
N ALA A 183 -7.88 -2.86 0.33
CA ALA A 183 -7.78 -2.20 1.64
C ALA A 183 -6.43 -1.50 1.84
N ASN A 184 -5.33 -2.18 1.54
CA ASN A 184 -3.98 -1.61 1.69
C ASN A 184 -3.75 -0.43 0.75
N SER A 185 -4.33 -0.44 -0.45
CA SER A 185 -4.27 0.70 -1.38
C SER A 185 -4.93 1.97 -0.83
N ALA A 186 -5.85 1.81 0.12
CA ALA A 186 -6.55 2.91 0.78
C ALA A 186 -5.87 3.34 2.09
N ILE A 187 -5.28 2.39 2.83
CA ILE A 187 -4.58 2.63 4.11
C ILE A 187 -3.21 3.29 3.90
N ASN A 188 -2.53 2.94 2.80
CA ASN A 188 -1.29 3.57 2.34
C ASN A 188 -1.57 4.51 1.15
N PRO A 189 -2.14 5.70 1.41
CA PRO A 189 -2.26 6.72 0.38
C PRO A 189 -0.88 7.26 0.00
#